data_AF-A0A4Q3FXZ1-F1
#
_entry.id   AF-A0A4Q3FXZ1-F1
#
_cell.length_a   1.000
_cell.length_b   1.000
_cell.length_c   1.000
_cell.angle_alpha   90.00
_cell.angle_beta   90.00
_cell.angle_gamma   90.00
#
_symmetry.space_group_name_H-M   'P 1'
#
loop_
_entity.id
_entity.type
_entity.pdbx_description
1 polymer ?
#
loop_
_entity_poly.entity_id
_entity_poly.type
_entity_poly.pdbx_seq_one_letter_code
_entity_poly.pdbx_strand_id
1 'polypeptide(L)'
;MDFPWLEFAGLMLAFGINAVIPGADFAMVLRQSVVHNRRAAIFTSAGIATSILVHGTYTLLGVGVIVGQSLLLFNILKWLGVAYL
;
A
#
# COMPACT_ATOMS: atom_id res chain seq x y z
N MET A 1 -1.19 17.70 -25.44
CA MET A 1 -1.31 16.72 -24.35
C MET A 1 -1.33 17.53 -23.07
N ASP A 2 -2.51 17.95 -22.63
CA ASP A 2 -2.64 18.73 -21.42
C ASP A 2 -2.51 17.79 -20.23
N PHE A 3 -1.48 17.98 -19.41
CA PHE A 3 -1.28 17.17 -18.21
C PHE A 3 -2.41 17.47 -17.22
N PRO A 4 -3.09 16.46 -16.66
CA PRO A 4 -4.26 16.67 -15.81
C PRO A 4 -3.82 17.09 -14.39
N TRP A 5 -3.40 18.34 -14.24
CA TRP A 5 -2.88 18.90 -13.00
C TRP A 5 -3.81 18.73 -11.80
N LEU A 6 -5.13 18.86 -12.02
CA LEU A 6 -6.12 18.74 -10.96
C LEU A 6 -6.26 17.30 -10.45
N GLU A 7 -6.24 16.32 -11.34
CA GLU A 7 -6.30 14.89 -10.99
C GLU A 7 -5.04 14.47 -10.25
N PHE A 8 -3.88 14.91 -10.75
CA PHE A 8 -2.60 14.66 -10.10
C PHE A 8 -2.55 15.27 -8.68
N ALA A 9 -2.97 16.54 -8.54
CA ALA A 9 -3.05 17.21 -7.24
C ALA A 9 -4.03 16.50 -6.29
N GLY A 10 -5.19 16.07 -6.82
CA GLY A 10 -6.18 15.32 -6.07
C GLY A 10 -5.64 13.98 -5.55
N LEU A 11 -4.93 13.22 -6.39
CA LEU A 11 -4.26 11.99 -6.01
C LEU A 11 -3.17 12.24 -4.95
N MET A 12 -2.29 13.23 -5.17
CA MET A 12 -1.25 13.57 -4.19
C MET A 12 -1.83 13.93 -2.82
N LEU A 13 -2.92 14.72 -2.78
CA LEU A 13 -3.61 15.04 -1.54
C LEU A 13 -4.19 13.79 -0.86
N ALA A 14 -4.90 12.96 -1.62
CA ALA A 14 -5.50 11.74 -1.08
C ALA A 14 -4.46 10.80 -0.47
N PHE A 15 -3.37 10.53 -1.21
CA PHE A 15 -2.26 9.70 -0.71
C PHE A 15 -1.53 10.36 0.46
N GLY A 16 -1.33 11.68 0.42
CA GLY A 16 -0.70 12.43 1.50
C GLY A 16 -1.48 12.34 2.81
N ILE A 17 -2.80 12.52 2.74
CA ILE A 17 -3.69 12.37 3.90
C ILE A 17 -3.62 10.93 4.44
N ASN A 18 -3.74 9.94 3.56
CA ASN A 18 -3.68 8.53 3.96
C ASN A 18 -2.35 8.15 4.61
N ALA A 19 -1.23 8.75 4.19
CA ALA A 19 0.08 8.51 4.78
C ALA A 19 0.24 9.09 6.20
N VAL A 20 -0.51 10.16 6.53
CA VAL A 20 -0.45 10.82 7.84
C VAL A 20 -1.42 10.20 8.85
N ILE A 21 -2.53 9.63 8.37
CA ILE A 21 -3.53 9.00 9.25
C ILE A 21 -2.92 7.78 9.96
N PRO A 22 -2.99 7.70 11.31
CA PRO A 22 -2.51 6.53 12.03
C PRO A 22 -3.38 5.31 11.70
N GLY A 23 -2.80 4.40 10.91
CA GLY A 23 -3.44 3.15 10.53
C GLY A 23 -3.35 2.05 11.59
N ALA A 24 -3.84 0.86 11.24
CA ALA A 24 -3.82 -0.33 12.11
C ALA A 24 -2.40 -0.72 12.55
N ASP A 25 -1.42 -0.62 11.65
CA ASP A 25 -0.02 -0.94 11.93
C ASP A 25 0.57 -0.01 13.00
N PHE A 26 0.30 1.30 12.89
CA PHE A 26 0.73 2.28 13.88
C PHE A 26 0.07 2.01 15.24
N ALA A 27 -1.23 1.76 15.26
CA ALA A 27 -1.96 1.42 16.48
C ALA A 27 -1.41 0.16 17.16
N MET A 28 -1.05 -0.86 16.38
CA MET A 28 -0.46 -2.10 16.90
C MET A 28 0.92 -1.85 17.52
N VAL A 29 1.81 -1.15 16.83
CA VAL A 29 3.15 -0.83 17.36
C VAL A 29 3.05 0.04 18.61
N LEU A 30 2.14 1.02 18.62
CA LEU A 30 1.88 1.86 19.78
C LEU A 30 1.41 1.03 20.99
N ARG A 31 0.44 0.13 20.78
CA ARG A 31 -0.02 -0.79 21.84
C ARG A 31 1.13 -1.64 22.39
N GLN A 32 1.99 -2.17 21.53
CA GLN A 32 3.13 -2.98 21.97
C GLN A 32 4.17 -2.16 22.75
N SER A 33 4.35 -0.90 22.38
CA SER A 33 5.23 0.04 23.08
C SER A 33 4.71 0.37 24.49
N VAL A 34 3.39 0.59 24.61
CA VAL A 34 2.75 0.98 25.89
C VAL A 34 2.58 -0.20 26.84
N VAL A 35 2.19 -1.38 26.35
CA VAL A 35 1.79 -2.52 27.20
C VAL A 35 2.97 -3.41 27.60
N HIS A 36 3.93 -3.66 26.69
CA HIS A 36 4.96 -4.68 26.92
C HIS A 36 6.32 -4.06 27.21
N ASN A 37 6.97 -3.44 26.22
CA ASN A 37 8.19 -2.61 26.38
C ASN A 37 8.65 -2.11 25.00
N ARG A 38 9.61 -1.18 24.96
CA ARG A 38 10.25 -0.69 23.71
C ARG A 38 10.82 -1.81 22.84
N ARG A 39 11.40 -2.86 23.44
CA ARG A 39 11.94 -4.01 22.68
C ARG A 39 10.85 -4.75 21.91
N ALA A 40 9.69 -4.98 22.53
CA ALA A 40 8.56 -5.65 21.88
C ALA A 40 8.02 -4.82 20.70
N ALA A 41 7.97 -3.48 20.85
CA ALA A 41 7.59 -2.58 19.78
C ALA A 41 8.55 -2.64 18.58
N ILE A 42 9.86 -2.69 18.82
CA ILE A 42 10.88 -2.77 17.75
C ILE A 42 10.74 -4.07 16.95
N PHE A 43 10.57 -5.22 17.62
CA PHE A 43 10.36 -6.49 16.94
C PHE A 43 9.05 -6.49 16.14
N THR A 44 7.99 -5.89 16.69
CA THR A 44 6.70 -5.77 16.00
C THR A 44 6.83 -4.89 14.75
N SER A 45 7.48 -3.72 14.86
CA SER A 45 7.69 -2.83 13.71
C SER A 45 8.58 -3.47 12.64
N ALA A 46 9.59 -4.23 13.04
CA ALA A 46 10.44 -4.95 12.11
C ALA A 46 9.65 -6.03 11.34
N GLY A 47 8.81 -6.79 12.05
CA GLY A 47 7.94 -7.79 11.42
C GLY A 47 6.95 -7.18 10.42
N ILE A 48 6.31 -6.07 10.78
CA ILE A 48 5.41 -5.32 9.89
C ILE A 48 6.18 -4.82 8.66
N ALA A 49 7.33 -4.20 8.85
CA ALA A 49 8.15 -3.69 7.75
C ALA A 49 8.58 -4.82 6.78
N THR A 50 9.04 -5.97 7.30
CA THR A 50 9.39 -7.12 6.47
C THR A 50 8.17 -7.67 5.74
N SER A 51 7.02 -7.79 6.39
CA SER A 51 5.79 -8.24 5.76
C SER A 51 5.36 -7.32 4.61
N ILE A 52 5.36 -6.01 4.82
CA ILE A 52 5.04 -5.02 3.79
C ILE A 52 6.02 -5.11 2.62
N LEU A 53 7.32 -5.27 2.88
CA LEU A 53 8.32 -5.42 1.82
C LEU A 53 8.11 -6.69 1.00
N VAL A 54 7.88 -7.83 1.67
CA VAL A 54 7.62 -9.10 0.97
C VAL A 54 6.33 -9.00 0.15
N HIS A 55 5.25 -8.48 0.76
CA HIS A 55 3.96 -8.34 0.10
C HIS A 55 3.99 -7.36 -1.07
N GLY A 56 4.61 -6.21 -0.87
CA GLY A 56 4.82 -5.22 -1.92
C GLY A 56 5.65 -5.78 -3.07
N THR A 57 6.73 -6.49 -2.78
CA THR A 57 7.65 -7.03 -3.80
C THR A 57 6.96 -8.07 -4.68
N TYR A 58 6.27 -9.07 -4.12
CA TYR A 58 5.59 -10.06 -4.97
C TYR A 58 4.42 -9.44 -5.73
N THR A 59 3.75 -8.42 -5.18
CA THR A 59 2.63 -7.75 -5.88
C THR A 59 3.16 -6.96 -7.06
N LEU A 60 4.23 -6.18 -6.87
CA LEU A 60 4.86 -5.40 -7.94
C LEU A 60 5.46 -6.30 -9.01
N LEU A 61 6.24 -7.31 -8.62
CA LEU A 61 6.90 -8.21 -9.56
C LEU A 61 5.92 -9.21 -10.19
N GLY A 62 4.96 -9.72 -9.43
CA GLY A 62 3.96 -10.66 -9.93
C GLY A 62 2.94 -9.96 -10.81
N VAL A 63 2.07 -9.13 -10.21
CA VAL A 63 0.97 -8.49 -10.96
C VAL A 63 1.52 -7.50 -11.98
N GLY A 64 2.54 -6.71 -11.63
CA GLY A 64 3.10 -5.70 -12.53
C GLY A 64 3.73 -6.29 -13.80
N VAL A 65 4.53 -7.37 -13.68
CA VAL A 65 5.15 -8.01 -14.86
C VAL A 65 4.10 -8.74 -15.69
N ILE A 66 3.19 -9.47 -15.05
CA ILE A 66 2.16 -10.25 -15.75
C ILE A 66 1.19 -9.34 -16.53
N VAL A 67 0.74 -8.26 -15.90
CA VAL A 67 -0.16 -7.28 -16.54
C VAL A 67 0.54 -6.51 -17.65
N GLY A 68 1.83 -6.19 -17.49
CA GLY A 68 2.63 -5.49 -18.50
C GLY A 68 2.87 -6.30 -19.79
N GLN A 69 2.81 -7.63 -19.72
CA GLN A 69 3.03 -8.51 -20.88
C GLN A 69 1.75 -8.82 -21.67
N SER A 70 0.56 -8.66 -21.09
CA SER A 70 -0.70 -9.10 -21.72
C SER A 70 -1.81 -8.05 -21.63
N LEU A 71 -2.24 -7.55 -22.80
CA LEU A 71 -3.39 -6.66 -22.96
C LEU A 71 -4.70 -7.29 -22.47
N LEU A 72 -4.85 -8.61 -22.61
CA LEU A 72 -6.06 -9.33 -22.21
C LEU A 72 -6.18 -9.33 -20.68
N LEU A 73 -5.07 -9.62 -19.98
CA LEU A 73 -5.07 -9.64 -18.52
C LEU A 73 -5.23 -8.24 -17.93
N PHE A 74 -4.61 -7.22 -18.54
CA PHE A 74 -4.84 -5.82 -18.16
C PHE A 74 -6.32 -5.43 -18.25
N ASN A 75 -7.00 -5.78 -19.34
CA ASN A 75 -8.42 -5.48 -19.51
C ASN A 75 -9.30 -6.20 -18.49
N ILE A 76 -9.04 -7.49 -18.21
CA ILE A 76 -9.76 -8.24 -17.17
C ILE A 76 -9.59 -7.55 -15.81
N LEU A 77 -8.35 -7.21 -15.43
CA LEU A 77 -8.05 -6.58 -14.16
C LEU A 77 -8.68 -5.19 -14.03
N LYS A 78 -8.70 -4.42 -15.13
CA LYS A 78 -9.38 -3.12 -15.22
C LYS A 78 -10.87 -3.24 -14.94
N TRP A 79 -11.56 -4.18 -15.58
CA TRP A 79 -13.00 -4.38 -15.36
C TRP A 79 -13.32 -4.97 -13.97
N LEU A 80 -12.47 -5.85 -13.45
CA LEU A 80 -12.57 -6.33 -12.06
C LEU A 80 -12.43 -5.18 -11.06
N GLY A 81 -11.48 -4.26 -11.28
CA GLY A 81 -11.30 -3.08 -10.44
C GLY A 81 -12.53 -2.20 -10.40
N VAL A 82 -13.19 -1.98 -11.55
CA VAL A 82 -14.46 -1.24 -11.62
C VAL A 82 -15.59 -1.96 -10.88
N ALA A 83 -15.62 -3.30 -10.89
CA ALA A 83 -16.65 -4.07 -10.19
C ALA A 83 -16.43 -4.13 -8.66
N TYR A 84 -15.18 -4.00 -8.21
CA TYR A 84 -14.81 -4.04 -6.78
C TYR A 84 -15.02 -2.71 -6.07
N LEU A 85 -14.80 -1.58 -6.78
CA LEU A 85 -14.94 -0.22 -6.25
C LEU A 85 -16.42 0.18 -6.09
#